data_AF-A0A9E4BD18-F1
#
_entry.id   AF-A0A9E4BD18-F1
#
_cell.length_a   1.000
_cell.length_b   1.000
_cell.length_c   1.000
_cell.angle_alpha   90.00
_cell.angle_beta   90.00
_cell.angle_gamma   90.00
#
_symmetry.space_group_name_H-M   'P 1'
#
loop_
_entity.id
_entity.type
_entity.pdbx_description
1 polymer ?
#
loop_
_entity_poly.entity_id
_entity_poly.type
_entity_poly.pdbx_seq_one_letter_code
_entity_poly.pdbx_strand_id
1 'polypeptide(L)'
;MKVSESEWQAHFSDVFFVDAQHGWIVGSNSTILHTTDGGMTWNKQPSQPLPFDKVLKKVRFIDPQTGWVVGDDGMVLKTTDGGQTWMKKNTGTRTALLAVSFADAQHGWASGDGGLIISTKNGGTTWAKQEIDTNNTIEGIDFVSATVGWAAGGGGTLLHTKDGGQTWAFQTSATVNTLDAISMLNDKAGWAVGAGGAIVATVDGAEWVVQESKVPNSNGMPEPVWDVHFADEKVGIAAAEFGVILRTTDGGITWEPLDPRPVASRLQGVHLLSPTEAWMVGNDATILHSTDGGDTWDVVSSSSHLRSVYFHDDKLGWAVGLSGSVLHTNDGGETWKPQLSGNVFELFGVGFVDENKGYIVGSNAALAETLDGGKTWHGVSDPGDEGHGTAQRIQFEGIMSWRSAMGSYGMSFGTPTHAWAVGETGRVMHTTDAGQTWIGQDMDPMMTGAGFNNLYGVHFINESIGWIVGDAGTIAKTMDGGVTWSSILQGPKLNDVYAINEQTAWIAGEQGAIMATADGGATWVDQTVPTDANLNAILFRDANEGWAAGDGGTILYTSDGGVTWLMQESPTTSHLWDLVQTPSGQIWAIGDSTTIVRY
;
A
#
# COMPACT_ATOMS: atom_id res chain seq x y z
N MET A 1 8.69 21.45 -3.08
CA MET A 1 7.80 21.40 -4.25
C MET A 1 6.36 21.17 -3.77
N LYS A 2 5.33 21.59 -4.50
CA LYS A 2 3.96 21.09 -4.27
C LYS A 2 4.01 19.59 -4.57
N VAL A 3 3.54 18.75 -3.66
CA VAL A 3 3.24 17.35 -3.99
C VAL A 3 2.25 17.40 -5.16
N SER A 4 2.65 16.96 -6.35
CA SER A 4 1.68 16.69 -7.41
C SER A 4 0.98 15.40 -7.02
N GLU A 5 -0.33 15.47 -6.78
CA GLU A 5 -1.18 14.29 -6.80
C GLU A 5 -0.94 13.57 -8.13
N SER A 6 -0.71 12.24 -8.04
CA SER A 6 -0.50 11.43 -9.24
C SER A 6 -1.72 11.52 -10.16
N GLU A 7 -1.49 11.77 -11.45
CA GLU A 7 -2.51 11.60 -12.49
C GLU A 7 -2.62 10.13 -12.98
N TRP A 8 -1.79 9.23 -12.46
CA TRP A 8 -1.72 7.83 -12.87
C TRP A 8 -2.28 6.89 -11.79
N GLN A 9 -3.10 5.93 -12.23
CA GLN A 9 -3.60 4.82 -11.42
C GLN A 9 -2.81 3.54 -11.72
N ALA A 10 -1.56 3.49 -11.25
CA ALA A 10 -0.67 2.34 -11.45
C ALA A 10 0.30 2.16 -10.27
N HIS A 11 0.70 0.92 -10.00
CA HIS A 11 1.87 0.64 -9.16
C HIS A 11 3.08 0.50 -10.08
N PHE A 12 4.14 1.26 -9.83
CA PHE A 12 5.36 1.18 -10.63
C PHE A 12 6.29 0.10 -10.08
N SER A 13 6.88 -0.67 -10.99
CA SER A 13 7.72 -1.82 -10.67
C SER A 13 9.20 -1.56 -10.92
N ASP A 14 9.54 -0.69 -11.87
CA ASP A 14 10.94 -0.38 -12.20
C ASP A 14 11.07 0.99 -12.84
N VAL A 15 12.24 1.60 -12.63
CA VAL A 15 12.66 2.85 -13.28
C VAL A 15 14.06 2.64 -13.85
N PHE A 16 14.28 3.11 -15.07
CA PHE A 16 15.58 3.03 -15.71
C PHE A 16 15.85 4.29 -16.51
N PHE A 17 17.02 4.88 -16.30
CA PHE A 17 17.52 5.96 -17.15
C PHE A 17 18.72 5.47 -17.95
N VAL A 18 18.73 5.76 -19.23
CA VAL A 18 19.88 5.43 -20.10
C VAL A 18 20.89 6.58 -20.15
N ASP A 19 20.41 7.79 -19.89
CA ASP A 19 21.19 9.01 -19.73
C ASP A 19 20.42 10.01 -18.86
N ALA A 20 20.97 11.20 -18.64
CA ALA A 20 20.37 12.22 -17.77
C ALA A 20 19.08 12.87 -18.34
N GLN A 21 18.68 12.56 -19.56
CA GLN A 21 17.49 13.12 -20.21
C GLN A 21 16.40 12.08 -20.42
N HIS A 22 16.79 10.83 -20.72
CA HIS A 22 15.88 9.77 -21.16
C HIS A 22 15.73 8.69 -20.09
N GLY A 23 14.50 8.54 -19.61
CA GLY A 23 14.15 7.55 -18.59
C GLY A 23 12.77 6.93 -18.83
N TRP A 24 12.60 5.70 -18.37
CA TRP A 24 11.36 4.93 -18.49
C TRP A 24 10.95 4.38 -17.14
N ILE A 25 9.64 4.39 -16.90
CA ILE A 25 9.00 3.73 -15.76
C ILE A 25 8.02 2.71 -16.30
N VAL A 26 7.98 1.53 -15.69
CA VAL A 26 7.01 0.48 -16.03
C VAL A 26 6.24 0.01 -14.79
N GLY A 27 5.05 -0.54 -14.99
CA GLY A 27 4.25 -1.04 -13.87
C GLY A 27 2.96 -1.75 -14.23
N SER A 28 2.00 -1.72 -13.30
CA SER A 28 0.68 -2.33 -13.46
C SER A 28 -0.12 -1.72 -14.62
N ASN A 29 -1.18 -2.41 -15.04
CA ASN A 29 -2.05 -2.00 -16.15
C ASN A 29 -1.28 -1.78 -17.47
N SER A 30 -0.18 -2.51 -17.65
CA SER A 30 0.77 -2.34 -18.75
C SER A 30 1.24 -0.88 -18.94
N THR A 31 1.40 -0.15 -17.83
CA THR A 31 1.83 1.25 -17.85
C THR A 31 3.30 1.34 -18.22
N ILE A 32 3.60 2.19 -19.19
CA ILE A 32 4.96 2.60 -19.57
C ILE A 32 4.95 4.12 -19.64
N LEU A 33 5.78 4.77 -18.84
CA LEU A 33 6.03 6.21 -18.90
C LEU A 33 7.42 6.46 -19.47
N HIS A 34 7.58 7.60 -20.15
CA HIS A 34 8.85 8.05 -20.70
C HIS A 34 9.05 9.54 -20.46
N THR A 35 10.25 9.89 -20.05
CA THR A 35 10.72 11.28 -19.97
C THR A 35 11.82 11.53 -21.00
N THR A 36 11.88 12.76 -21.52
CA THR A 36 12.95 13.25 -22.41
C THR A 36 13.63 14.51 -21.86
N ASP A 37 13.26 14.89 -20.63
CA ASP A 37 13.65 16.13 -19.97
C ASP A 37 14.16 15.86 -18.55
N GLY A 38 14.71 14.65 -18.32
CA GLY A 38 15.29 14.29 -17.03
C GLY A 38 14.25 14.18 -15.91
N GLY A 39 13.04 13.72 -16.25
CA GLY A 39 11.96 13.47 -15.29
C GLY A 39 11.21 14.72 -14.82
N MET A 40 11.44 15.89 -15.44
CA MET A 40 10.61 17.08 -15.23
C MET A 40 9.17 16.83 -15.71
N THR A 41 9.01 16.08 -16.80
CA THR A 41 7.72 15.57 -17.26
C THR A 41 7.79 14.08 -17.60
N TRP A 42 6.72 13.35 -17.29
CA TRP A 42 6.56 11.94 -17.60
C TRP A 42 5.34 11.75 -18.49
N ASN A 43 5.55 11.17 -19.67
CA ASN A 43 4.50 10.97 -20.67
C ASN A 43 4.19 9.48 -20.82
N LYS A 44 2.90 9.13 -20.76
CA LYS A 44 2.47 7.75 -21.02
C LYS A 44 2.73 7.37 -22.48
N GLN A 45 3.46 6.28 -22.69
CA GLN A 45 3.77 5.80 -24.03
C GLN A 45 2.56 5.12 -24.68
N PRO A 46 2.43 5.21 -26.02
CA PRO A 46 1.24 4.74 -26.73
C PRO A 46 1.03 3.24 -26.53
N SER A 47 -0.20 2.91 -26.15
CA SER A 47 -0.61 1.57 -25.83
C SER A 47 -0.97 0.78 -27.09
N GLN A 48 -0.23 0.80 -28.20
CA GLN A 48 -0.57 -0.04 -29.36
C GLN A 48 0.62 -0.89 -29.80
N PRO A 49 0.45 -2.22 -29.91
CA PRO A 49 -0.79 -3.02 -29.75
C PRO A 49 -1.12 -3.43 -28.28
N LEU A 50 -0.71 -2.65 -27.28
CA LEU A 50 -1.14 -2.81 -25.88
C LEU A 50 -2.64 -2.38 -25.72
N PRO A 51 -3.30 -2.46 -24.55
CA PRO A 51 -2.88 -3.08 -23.30
C PRO A 51 -3.05 -4.60 -23.32
N PHE A 52 -2.04 -5.33 -22.84
CA PHE A 52 -2.16 -6.77 -22.56
C PHE A 52 -2.83 -7.06 -21.21
N ASP A 53 -3.19 -6.02 -20.45
CA ASP A 53 -3.70 -6.11 -19.08
C ASP A 53 -2.80 -7.04 -18.23
N LYS A 54 -1.52 -6.64 -18.15
CA LYS A 54 -0.43 -7.37 -17.46
C LYS A 54 0.42 -6.39 -16.66
N VAL A 55 1.02 -6.87 -15.58
CA VAL A 55 2.03 -6.13 -14.84
C VAL A 55 3.37 -6.25 -15.58
N LEU A 56 4.00 -5.12 -15.83
CA LEU A 56 5.35 -5.02 -16.37
C LEU A 56 6.31 -4.90 -15.19
N LYS A 57 7.37 -5.71 -15.16
CA LYS A 57 8.19 -5.95 -13.97
C LYS A 57 9.54 -5.24 -13.99
N LYS A 58 10.29 -5.32 -15.09
CA LYS A 58 11.60 -4.67 -15.26
C LYS A 58 11.75 -4.08 -16.66
N VAL A 59 12.48 -2.98 -16.76
CA VAL A 59 12.76 -2.25 -18.01
C VAL A 59 14.26 -2.04 -18.17
N ARG A 60 14.79 -2.25 -19.37
CA ARG A 60 16.20 -1.99 -19.69
C ARG A 60 16.36 -1.39 -21.07
N PHE A 61 17.19 -0.36 -21.15
CA PHE A 61 17.60 0.29 -22.40
C PHE A 61 19.12 0.27 -22.52
N ILE A 62 19.63 0.17 -23.74
CA ILE A 62 21.08 0.24 -24.04
C ILE A 62 21.48 1.57 -24.69
N ASP A 63 20.49 2.25 -25.27
CA ASP A 63 20.56 3.58 -25.85
C ASP A 63 19.15 4.19 -25.80
N PRO A 64 18.97 5.50 -26.08
CA PRO A 64 17.64 6.13 -26.01
C PRO A 64 16.57 5.55 -26.94
N GLN A 65 16.93 4.71 -27.92
CA GLN A 65 16.02 4.17 -28.92
C GLN A 65 15.67 2.70 -28.69
N THR A 66 16.60 1.91 -28.16
CA THR A 66 16.49 0.45 -28.09
C THR A 66 16.36 -0.03 -26.65
N GLY A 67 15.22 -0.65 -26.35
CA GLY A 67 14.93 -1.16 -25.01
C GLY A 67 13.99 -2.35 -25.00
N TRP A 68 13.93 -2.98 -23.84
CA TRP A 68 13.11 -4.17 -23.56
C TRP A 68 12.39 -4.02 -22.22
N VAL A 69 11.20 -4.60 -22.16
CA VAL A 69 10.40 -4.72 -20.94
C VAL A 69 9.98 -6.17 -20.77
N VAL A 70 10.02 -6.66 -19.54
CA VAL A 70 9.51 -7.99 -19.17
C VAL A 70 8.34 -7.90 -18.20
N GLY A 71 7.55 -8.97 -18.09
CA GLY A 71 6.47 -9.04 -17.12
C GLY A 71 5.70 -10.36 -17.13
N ASP A 72 4.46 -10.30 -16.63
CA ASP A 72 3.60 -11.47 -16.46
C ASP A 72 3.27 -12.20 -17.78
N ASP A 73 2.85 -13.47 -17.69
CA ASP A 73 2.46 -14.31 -18.86
C ASP A 73 3.55 -14.41 -19.94
N GLY A 74 4.82 -14.51 -19.52
CA GLY A 74 5.97 -14.62 -20.41
C GLY A 74 6.23 -13.39 -21.27
N MET A 75 5.77 -12.21 -20.82
CA MET A 75 5.83 -10.98 -21.61
C MET A 75 7.26 -10.52 -21.84
N VAL A 76 7.61 -10.30 -23.10
CA VAL A 76 8.76 -9.49 -23.52
C VAL A 76 8.26 -8.50 -24.56
N LEU A 77 8.46 -7.21 -24.30
CA LEU A 77 8.27 -6.13 -25.27
C LEU A 77 9.64 -5.62 -25.70
N LYS A 78 9.77 -5.22 -26.97
CA LYS A 78 10.96 -4.54 -27.50
C LYS A 78 10.56 -3.28 -28.25
N THR A 79 11.31 -2.21 -28.05
CA THR A 79 11.28 -1.01 -28.88
C THR A 79 12.62 -0.78 -29.59
N THR A 80 12.57 -0.05 -30.71
CA THR A 80 13.74 0.48 -31.44
C THR A 80 13.54 1.95 -31.83
N ASP A 81 12.54 2.61 -31.24
CA ASP A 81 12.15 4.00 -31.50
C ASP A 81 11.89 4.79 -30.20
N GLY A 82 12.54 4.39 -29.11
CA GLY A 82 12.45 5.04 -27.80
C GLY A 82 11.12 4.78 -27.09
N GLY A 83 10.38 3.76 -27.52
CA GLY A 83 9.09 3.35 -26.96
C GLY A 83 7.88 4.05 -27.57
N GLN A 84 8.05 4.70 -28.74
CA GLN A 84 6.92 5.12 -29.56
C GLN A 84 6.12 3.92 -30.09
N THR A 85 6.80 2.78 -30.31
CA THR A 85 6.16 1.49 -30.57
C THR A 85 6.83 0.37 -29.78
N TRP A 86 6.00 -0.55 -29.29
CA TRP A 86 6.45 -1.72 -28.53
C TRP A 86 5.97 -3.00 -29.21
N MET A 87 6.90 -3.85 -29.61
CA MET A 87 6.60 -5.14 -30.23
C MET A 87 6.72 -6.27 -29.22
N LYS A 88 5.63 -7.00 -28.99
CA LYS A 88 5.66 -8.25 -28.23
C LYS A 88 6.52 -9.29 -28.93
N LYS A 89 7.38 -9.97 -28.18
CA LYS A 89 8.26 -11.04 -28.64
C LYS A 89 7.76 -12.38 -28.12
N ASN A 90 7.92 -13.42 -28.95
CA ASN A 90 7.58 -14.77 -28.55
C ASN A 90 8.74 -15.37 -27.75
N THR A 91 8.47 -15.67 -26.49
CA THR A 91 9.43 -16.26 -25.55
C THR A 91 9.35 -17.79 -25.51
N GLY A 92 8.28 -18.37 -26.06
CA GLY A 92 8.01 -19.80 -25.96
C GLY A 92 7.51 -20.26 -24.58
N THR A 93 7.22 -19.33 -23.67
CA THR A 93 6.74 -19.62 -22.31
C THR A 93 5.62 -18.65 -21.91
N ARG A 94 4.85 -19.05 -20.89
CA ARG A 94 3.84 -18.24 -20.21
C ARG A 94 4.19 -17.95 -18.75
N THR A 95 5.32 -18.45 -18.27
CA THR A 95 5.85 -18.16 -16.94
C THR A 95 6.13 -16.66 -16.81
N ALA A 96 5.79 -16.04 -15.68
CA ALA A 96 6.11 -14.64 -15.44
C ALA A 96 7.63 -14.41 -15.53
N LEU A 97 8.03 -13.31 -16.16
CA LEU A 97 9.42 -12.87 -16.23
C LEU A 97 9.59 -11.67 -15.28
N LEU A 98 10.51 -11.81 -14.35
CA LEU A 98 10.66 -10.95 -13.17
C LEU A 98 11.82 -9.98 -13.34
N ALA A 99 12.92 -10.41 -13.98
CA ALA A 99 14.04 -9.55 -14.30
C ALA A 99 14.54 -9.71 -15.74
N VAL A 100 15.21 -8.69 -16.24
CA VAL A 100 15.82 -8.64 -17.56
C VAL A 100 17.15 -7.89 -17.51
N SER A 101 18.16 -8.40 -18.20
CA SER A 101 19.45 -7.73 -18.38
C SER A 101 19.94 -7.93 -19.81
N PHE A 102 20.52 -6.88 -20.39
CA PHE A 102 21.13 -6.89 -21.72
C PHE A 102 22.54 -6.35 -21.63
N ALA A 103 23.52 -7.16 -22.04
CA ALA A 103 24.92 -6.74 -22.08
C ALA A 103 25.22 -5.88 -23.31
N ASP A 104 24.47 -6.08 -24.39
CA ASP A 104 24.55 -5.31 -25.63
C ASP A 104 23.26 -5.46 -26.45
N ALA A 105 23.22 -4.92 -27.67
CA ALA A 105 22.06 -4.95 -28.56
C ALA A 105 21.62 -6.36 -29.02
N GLN A 106 22.49 -7.37 -28.87
CA GLN A 106 22.27 -8.74 -29.32
C GLN A 106 22.06 -9.72 -28.16
N HIS A 107 22.81 -9.57 -27.06
CA HIS A 107 22.85 -10.50 -25.95
C HIS A 107 22.03 -10.02 -24.76
N GLY A 108 21.05 -10.81 -24.36
CA GLY A 108 20.21 -10.53 -23.20
C GLY A 108 19.64 -11.77 -22.55
N TRP A 109 19.22 -11.61 -21.30
CA TRP A 109 18.69 -12.66 -20.44
C TRP A 109 17.46 -12.14 -19.70
N ALA A 110 16.52 -13.03 -19.44
CA ALA A 110 15.40 -12.78 -18.56
C ALA A 110 15.19 -13.98 -17.64
N SER A 111 14.81 -13.72 -16.40
CA SER A 111 14.58 -14.74 -15.38
C SER A 111 13.15 -14.68 -14.85
N GLY A 112 12.69 -15.73 -14.19
CA GLY A 112 11.35 -15.77 -13.60
C GLY A 112 11.05 -17.01 -12.76
N ASP A 113 9.76 -17.29 -12.60
CA ASP A 113 9.27 -18.34 -11.70
C ASP A 113 9.81 -19.73 -12.04
N GLY A 114 9.94 -20.57 -11.02
CA GLY A 114 10.21 -22.00 -11.20
C GLY A 114 11.58 -22.31 -11.81
N GLY A 115 12.59 -21.49 -11.54
CA GLY A 115 13.94 -21.65 -12.09
C GLY A 115 14.06 -21.27 -13.56
N LEU A 116 13.16 -20.44 -14.09
CA LEU A 116 13.23 -20.08 -15.50
C LEU A 116 14.34 -19.04 -15.73
N ILE A 117 15.27 -19.35 -16.63
CA ILE A 117 16.13 -18.37 -17.31
C ILE A 117 15.99 -18.59 -18.82
N ILE A 118 15.76 -17.51 -19.56
CA ILE A 118 15.77 -17.49 -21.03
C ILE A 118 16.84 -16.50 -21.51
N SER A 119 17.44 -16.77 -22.66
CA SER A 119 18.47 -15.93 -23.26
C SER A 119 18.20 -15.66 -24.73
N THR A 120 18.75 -14.56 -25.24
CA THR A 120 18.72 -14.17 -26.64
C THR A 120 20.12 -13.82 -27.12
N LYS A 121 20.38 -14.08 -28.40
CA LYS A 121 21.62 -13.70 -29.12
C LYS A 121 21.34 -12.83 -30.34
N ASN A 122 20.10 -12.35 -30.47
CA ASN A 122 19.62 -11.53 -31.58
C ASN A 122 18.68 -10.41 -31.12
N GLY A 123 18.97 -9.86 -29.93
CA GLY A 123 18.32 -8.68 -29.38
C GLY A 123 16.84 -8.92 -29.06
N GLY A 124 16.49 -10.12 -28.59
CA GLY A 124 15.13 -10.48 -28.20
C GLY A 124 14.21 -10.85 -29.35
N THR A 125 14.73 -11.08 -30.57
CA THR A 125 13.92 -11.58 -31.70
C THR A 125 13.47 -13.01 -31.45
N THR A 126 14.37 -13.84 -30.90
CA THR A 126 14.08 -15.19 -30.42
C THR A 126 14.71 -15.40 -29.06
N TRP A 127 14.08 -16.21 -28.23
CA TRP A 127 14.54 -16.58 -26.89
C TRP A 127 14.72 -18.10 -26.79
N ALA A 128 15.71 -18.52 -26.02
CA ALA A 128 16.00 -19.92 -25.74
C ALA A 128 16.13 -20.12 -24.23
N LYS A 129 15.44 -21.14 -23.70
CA LYS A 129 15.55 -21.56 -22.30
C LYS A 129 16.97 -22.04 -22.00
N GLN A 130 17.48 -21.68 -20.83
CA GLN A 130 18.72 -22.19 -20.26
C GLN A 130 18.42 -23.30 -19.27
N GLU A 131 19.29 -24.31 -19.22
CA GLU A 131 19.16 -25.43 -18.30
C GLU A 131 19.83 -25.06 -16.97
N ILE A 132 19.07 -25.14 -15.88
CA ILE A 132 19.55 -24.95 -14.51
C ILE A 132 18.95 -26.02 -13.60
N ASP A 133 19.72 -26.46 -12.60
CA ASP A 133 19.33 -27.52 -11.67
C ASP A 133 18.62 -26.98 -10.42
N THR A 134 17.68 -26.05 -10.58
CA THR A 134 16.82 -25.54 -9.50
C THR A 134 15.42 -25.23 -10.01
N ASN A 135 14.43 -25.30 -9.11
CA ASN A 135 13.05 -24.87 -9.31
C ASN A 135 12.70 -23.65 -8.45
N ASN A 136 13.65 -23.05 -7.74
CA ASN A 136 13.42 -21.80 -7.03
C ASN A 136 13.16 -20.67 -8.04
N THR A 137 12.24 -19.76 -7.72
CA THR A 137 12.05 -18.54 -8.52
C THR A 137 13.36 -17.75 -8.58
N ILE A 138 13.70 -17.25 -9.77
CA ILE A 138 14.86 -16.40 -10.01
C ILE A 138 14.35 -14.96 -10.20
N GLU A 139 14.35 -14.22 -9.10
CA GLU A 139 13.78 -12.86 -8.98
C GLU A 139 14.64 -11.82 -9.72
N GLY A 140 15.96 -11.91 -9.56
CA GLY A 140 16.92 -10.97 -10.13
C GLY A 140 17.92 -11.64 -11.08
N ILE A 141 18.29 -10.94 -12.14
CA ILE A 141 19.38 -11.35 -13.04
C ILE A 141 20.13 -10.12 -13.54
N ASP A 142 21.45 -10.18 -13.52
CA ASP A 142 22.30 -9.08 -14.01
C ASP A 142 23.56 -9.58 -14.71
N PHE A 143 23.89 -8.95 -15.83
CA PHE A 143 25.01 -9.32 -16.71
C PHE A 143 25.90 -8.11 -16.95
N VAL A 144 27.16 -8.24 -16.54
CA VAL A 144 28.19 -7.20 -16.74
C VAL A 144 28.87 -7.31 -18.10
N SER A 145 28.65 -8.42 -18.81
CA SER A 145 29.16 -8.66 -20.17
C SER A 145 28.34 -9.73 -20.87
N ALA A 146 28.62 -9.97 -22.16
CA ALA A 146 27.95 -11.02 -22.92
C ALA A 146 28.19 -12.46 -22.40
N THR A 147 29.17 -12.64 -21.49
CA THR A 147 29.56 -13.96 -20.97
C THR A 147 29.47 -14.09 -19.46
N VAL A 148 29.51 -13.00 -18.71
CA VAL A 148 29.57 -13.02 -17.24
C VAL A 148 28.31 -12.39 -16.66
N GLY A 149 27.63 -13.12 -15.78
CA GLY A 149 26.40 -12.66 -15.13
C GLY A 149 26.03 -13.49 -13.91
N TRP A 150 25.16 -12.92 -13.08
CA TRP A 150 24.65 -13.50 -11.85
C TRP A 150 23.13 -13.51 -11.84
N ALA A 151 22.56 -14.44 -11.09
CA ALA A 151 21.13 -14.50 -10.83
C ALA A 151 20.88 -14.79 -9.35
N ALA A 152 19.84 -14.17 -8.80
CA ALA A 152 19.45 -14.28 -7.40
C ALA A 152 17.97 -14.64 -7.28
N GLY A 153 17.58 -15.32 -6.20
CA GLY A 153 16.18 -15.69 -6.03
C GLY A 153 15.82 -16.41 -4.73
N GLY A 154 14.75 -17.19 -4.80
CA GLY A 154 14.13 -17.85 -3.65
C GLY A 154 15.10 -18.72 -2.83
N GLY A 155 14.93 -18.70 -1.51
CA GLY A 155 15.73 -19.52 -0.59
C GLY A 155 17.22 -19.16 -0.55
N GLY A 156 17.57 -17.92 -0.86
CA GLY A 156 18.96 -17.46 -0.96
C GLY A 156 19.70 -18.01 -2.19
N THR A 157 19.00 -18.37 -3.26
CA THR A 157 19.63 -18.88 -4.47
C THR A 157 20.55 -17.83 -5.07
N LEU A 158 21.81 -18.19 -5.31
CA LEU A 158 22.77 -17.40 -6.09
C LEU A 158 23.40 -18.28 -7.17
N LEU A 159 23.33 -17.81 -8.42
CA LEU A 159 23.88 -18.47 -9.60
C LEU A 159 24.86 -17.53 -10.29
N HIS A 160 25.93 -18.08 -10.84
CA HIS A 160 26.93 -17.35 -11.60
C HIS A 160 27.28 -18.10 -12.89
N THR A 161 27.34 -17.38 -13.99
CA THR A 161 27.82 -17.90 -15.28
C THR A 161 29.04 -17.13 -15.78
N LYS A 162 29.93 -17.84 -16.48
CA LYS A 162 31.11 -17.28 -17.16
C LYS A 162 31.12 -17.54 -18.66
N ASP A 163 30.04 -18.12 -19.20
CA ASP A 163 29.90 -18.52 -20.59
C ASP A 163 28.58 -18.05 -21.24
N GLY A 164 27.93 -17.04 -20.66
CA GLY A 164 26.69 -16.44 -21.15
C GLY A 164 25.45 -17.28 -20.81
N GLY A 165 25.52 -18.06 -19.73
CA GLY A 165 24.45 -18.93 -19.25
C GLY A 165 24.32 -20.25 -20.02
N GLN A 166 25.39 -20.69 -20.70
CA GLN A 166 25.46 -22.07 -21.18
C GLN A 166 25.61 -23.03 -20.00
N THR A 167 26.33 -22.60 -18.97
CA THR A 167 26.38 -23.26 -17.66
C THR A 167 26.19 -22.23 -16.55
N TRP A 168 25.55 -22.68 -15.47
CA TRP A 168 25.33 -21.91 -14.24
C TRP A 168 25.90 -22.68 -13.05
N ALA A 169 26.75 -22.01 -12.27
CA ALA A 169 27.29 -22.55 -11.03
C ALA A 169 26.56 -21.94 -9.84
N PHE A 170 26.13 -22.76 -8.89
CA PHE A 170 25.63 -22.28 -7.60
C PHE A 170 26.77 -21.66 -6.80
N GLN A 171 26.47 -20.52 -6.18
CA GLN A 171 27.31 -19.90 -5.17
C GLN A 171 26.65 -20.06 -3.81
N THR A 172 27.47 -20.19 -2.77
CA THR A 172 26.97 -20.22 -1.40
C THR A 172 26.48 -18.82 -1.04
N SER A 173 25.19 -18.70 -0.74
CA SER A 173 24.65 -17.49 -0.13
C SER A 173 24.91 -17.48 1.38
N ALA A 174 25.17 -16.29 1.92
CA ALA A 174 25.26 -16.09 3.36
C ALA A 174 23.87 -15.90 4.03
N THR A 175 22.79 -16.03 3.27
CA THR A 175 21.40 -16.00 3.77
C THR A 175 20.55 -17.09 3.11
N VAL A 176 19.44 -17.46 3.78
CA VAL A 176 18.40 -18.35 3.24
C VAL A 176 17.13 -17.59 2.85
N ASN A 177 17.09 -16.28 3.07
CA ASN A 177 15.97 -15.44 2.65
C ASN A 177 15.94 -15.36 1.12
N THR A 178 14.75 -15.18 0.54
CA THR A 178 14.61 -14.83 -0.87
C THR A 178 15.39 -13.55 -1.15
N LEU A 179 16.13 -13.54 -2.27
CA LEU A 179 16.80 -12.36 -2.80
C LEU A 179 16.00 -11.86 -4.00
N ASP A 180 15.28 -10.76 -3.82
CA ASP A 180 14.33 -10.16 -4.77
C ASP A 180 15.02 -9.35 -5.88
N ALA A 181 16.23 -8.85 -5.64
CA ALA A 181 17.01 -8.13 -6.64
C ALA A 181 18.52 -8.39 -6.52
N ILE A 182 19.22 -8.18 -7.63
CA ILE A 182 20.68 -8.22 -7.72
C ILE A 182 21.17 -7.09 -8.63
N SER A 183 22.22 -6.40 -8.21
CA SER A 183 22.93 -5.39 -9.01
C SER A 183 24.42 -5.65 -8.95
N MET A 184 25.03 -5.84 -10.11
CA MET A 184 26.46 -6.04 -10.27
C MET A 184 27.09 -4.78 -10.85
N LEU A 185 28.02 -4.18 -10.11
CA LEU A 185 28.76 -3.02 -10.60
C LEU A 185 29.79 -3.43 -11.66
N ASN A 186 30.40 -4.61 -11.47
CA ASN A 186 31.38 -5.19 -12.38
C ASN A 186 31.51 -6.71 -12.14
N ASP A 187 32.53 -7.34 -12.72
CA ASP A 187 32.77 -8.78 -12.63
C ASP A 187 33.25 -9.27 -11.25
N LYS A 188 33.32 -8.39 -10.24
CA LYS A 188 33.77 -8.67 -8.87
C LYS A 188 32.82 -8.12 -7.81
N ALA A 189 32.37 -6.89 -7.96
CA ALA A 189 31.58 -6.20 -6.95
C ALA A 189 30.09 -6.22 -7.31
N GLY A 190 29.26 -6.61 -6.34
CA GLY A 190 27.81 -6.64 -6.50
C GLY A 190 27.06 -6.88 -5.19
N TRP A 191 25.76 -6.59 -5.22
CA TRP A 191 24.85 -6.66 -4.09
C TRP A 191 23.56 -7.36 -4.50
N ALA A 192 23.03 -8.21 -3.62
CA ALA A 192 21.72 -8.80 -3.75
C ALA A 192 20.93 -8.55 -2.46
N VAL A 193 19.65 -8.23 -2.63
CA VAL A 193 18.77 -7.81 -1.54
C VAL A 193 17.46 -8.56 -1.58
N GLY A 194 16.74 -8.64 -0.46
CA GLY A 194 15.43 -9.27 -0.47
C GLY A 194 14.72 -9.34 0.87
N ALA A 195 13.87 -10.36 0.99
CA ALA A 195 13.02 -10.64 2.13
C ALA A 195 13.74 -10.57 3.49
N GLY A 196 13.01 -10.09 4.51
CA GLY A 196 13.51 -10.00 5.88
C GLY A 196 14.73 -9.08 6.02
N GLY A 197 14.78 -7.99 5.25
CA GLY A 197 15.87 -7.02 5.29
C GLY A 197 17.22 -7.55 4.80
N ALA A 198 17.22 -8.66 4.03
CA ALA A 198 18.46 -9.29 3.60
C ALA A 198 19.23 -8.39 2.65
N ILE A 199 20.51 -8.20 2.94
CA ILE A 199 21.49 -7.61 2.02
C ILE A 199 22.71 -8.51 2.06
N VAL A 200 23.14 -9.01 0.91
CA VAL A 200 24.41 -9.72 0.73
C VAL A 200 25.23 -9.03 -0.34
N ALA A 201 26.55 -9.01 -0.16
CA ALA A 201 27.47 -8.38 -1.08
C ALA A 201 28.65 -9.28 -1.40
N THR A 202 29.19 -9.12 -2.60
CA THR A 202 30.45 -9.71 -3.03
C THR A 202 31.41 -8.60 -3.48
N VAL A 203 32.70 -8.82 -3.27
CA VAL A 203 33.79 -7.93 -3.71
C VAL A 203 34.79 -8.64 -4.63
N ASP A 204 34.58 -9.93 -4.87
CA ASP A 204 35.43 -10.80 -5.68
C ASP A 204 34.65 -11.64 -6.72
N GLY A 205 33.33 -11.50 -6.76
CA GLY A 205 32.42 -12.21 -7.66
C GLY A 205 32.20 -13.68 -7.29
N ALA A 206 32.74 -14.12 -6.14
CA ALA A 206 32.75 -15.51 -5.70
C ALA A 206 32.06 -15.70 -4.35
N GLU A 207 32.51 -14.96 -3.34
CA GLU A 207 32.04 -15.06 -1.97
C GLU A 207 31.04 -13.95 -1.66
N TRP A 208 29.90 -14.32 -1.07
CA TRP A 208 28.83 -13.40 -0.70
C TRP A 208 28.72 -13.32 0.82
N VAL A 209 28.69 -12.11 1.36
CA VAL A 209 28.68 -11.84 2.81
C VAL A 209 27.46 -11.00 3.16
N VAL A 210 26.78 -11.35 4.26
CA VAL A 210 25.66 -10.54 4.79
C VAL A 210 26.17 -9.17 5.23
N GLN A 211 25.45 -8.13 4.83
CA GLN A 211 25.58 -6.77 5.34
C GLN A 211 24.40 -6.47 6.27
N GLU A 212 24.67 -5.76 7.37
CA GLU A 212 23.62 -5.32 8.27
C GLU A 212 22.85 -4.16 7.62
N SER A 213 21.57 -4.37 7.32
CA SER A 213 20.76 -3.42 6.55
C SER A 213 20.23 -2.25 7.37
N LYS A 214 20.12 -2.41 8.70
CA LYS A 214 19.42 -1.49 9.60
C LYS A 214 18.01 -1.11 9.13
N VAL A 215 17.33 -1.96 8.35
CA VAL A 215 15.92 -1.73 8.04
C VAL A 215 15.12 -1.67 9.36
N PRO A 216 14.13 -0.77 9.47
CA PRO A 216 13.19 -0.79 10.58
C PRO A 216 12.44 -2.12 10.69
N ASN A 217 11.92 -2.41 11.89
CA ASN A 217 11.10 -3.59 12.16
C ASN A 217 9.65 -3.17 12.42
N SER A 218 8.83 -2.98 11.39
CA SER A 218 7.47 -2.43 11.60
C SER A 218 6.45 -3.47 12.06
N ASN A 219 6.64 -4.75 11.75
CA ASN A 219 5.80 -5.88 12.22
C ASN A 219 6.54 -6.82 13.18
N GLY A 220 7.62 -6.37 13.80
CA GLY A 220 8.50 -7.28 14.54
C GLY A 220 9.33 -8.21 13.65
N MET A 221 9.30 -8.02 12.33
CA MET A 221 10.29 -8.55 11.39
C MET A 221 10.95 -7.40 10.62
N PRO A 222 12.20 -7.57 10.14
CA PRO A 222 12.87 -6.57 9.33
C PRO A 222 12.18 -6.37 7.97
N GLU A 223 12.02 -5.12 7.55
CA GLU A 223 11.35 -4.82 6.29
C GLU A 223 12.06 -5.45 5.07
N PRO A 224 11.31 -6.06 4.12
CA PRO A 224 11.87 -6.51 2.85
C PRO A 224 12.52 -5.36 2.08
N VAL A 225 13.66 -5.67 1.45
CA VAL A 225 14.35 -4.77 0.52
C VAL A 225 14.08 -5.27 -0.89
N TRP A 226 13.43 -4.46 -1.72
CA TRP A 226 12.89 -4.87 -3.02
C TRP A 226 13.84 -4.62 -4.18
N ASP A 227 14.69 -3.58 -4.10
CA ASP A 227 15.66 -3.27 -5.14
C ASP A 227 16.90 -2.59 -4.58
N VAL A 228 18.02 -2.73 -5.28
CA VAL A 228 19.29 -2.10 -4.93
C VAL A 228 20.01 -1.66 -6.19
N HIS A 229 20.66 -0.50 -6.15
CA HIS A 229 21.54 -0.08 -7.21
C HIS A 229 22.71 0.72 -6.63
N PHE A 230 23.89 0.54 -7.23
CA PHE A 230 25.12 1.25 -6.91
C PHE A 230 25.56 2.08 -8.09
N ALA A 231 25.84 3.37 -7.85
CA ALA A 231 26.40 4.25 -8.87
C ALA A 231 27.90 4.02 -9.06
N ASP A 232 28.58 3.64 -7.98
CA ASP A 232 30.00 3.30 -7.94
C ASP A 232 30.29 2.33 -6.79
N GLU A 233 31.57 2.05 -6.52
CA GLU A 233 32.00 1.11 -5.46
C GLU A 233 31.62 1.54 -4.03
N LYS A 234 31.12 2.77 -3.85
CA LYS A 234 30.86 3.38 -2.54
C LYS A 234 29.39 3.74 -2.35
N VAL A 235 28.78 4.37 -3.35
CA VAL A 235 27.45 4.96 -3.23
C VAL A 235 26.41 4.01 -3.79
N GLY A 236 25.53 3.56 -2.90
CA GLY A 236 24.41 2.69 -3.22
C GLY A 236 23.15 3.08 -2.45
N ILE A 237 22.01 2.78 -3.06
CA ILE A 237 20.69 3.00 -2.48
C ILE A 237 19.89 1.72 -2.62
N ALA A 238 19.16 1.36 -1.57
CA ALA A 238 18.20 0.26 -1.59
C ALA A 238 16.79 0.77 -1.28
N ALA A 239 15.83 0.29 -2.08
CA ALA A 239 14.41 0.57 -1.95
C ALA A 239 13.75 -0.57 -1.15
N ALA A 240 12.93 -0.23 -0.16
CA ALA A 240 12.33 -1.21 0.74
C ALA A 240 10.84 -0.92 0.99
N GLU A 241 10.23 -1.82 1.76
CA GLU A 241 8.83 -1.72 2.18
C GLU A 241 8.55 -0.44 2.99
N PHE A 242 7.30 0.04 2.94
CA PHE A 242 6.80 1.20 3.72
C PHE A 242 7.62 2.50 3.57
N GLY A 243 8.09 2.79 2.36
CA GLY A 243 8.83 4.01 2.10
C GLY A 243 10.27 4.01 2.65
N VAL A 244 10.77 2.87 3.14
CA VAL A 244 12.14 2.77 3.64
C VAL A 244 13.12 2.93 2.48
N ILE A 245 14.04 3.88 2.65
CA ILE A 245 15.17 4.11 1.76
C ILE A 245 16.43 3.88 2.58
N LEU A 246 17.24 2.90 2.17
CA LEU A 246 18.57 2.70 2.76
C LEU A 246 19.63 3.32 1.86
N ARG A 247 20.61 3.97 2.47
CA ARG A 247 21.76 4.53 1.76
C ARG A 247 23.06 4.03 2.33
N THR A 248 24.03 3.83 1.46
CA THR A 248 25.43 3.62 1.81
C THR A 248 26.34 4.55 1.02
N THR A 249 27.45 4.95 1.64
CA THR A 249 28.52 5.74 1.01
C THR A 249 29.89 5.06 1.17
N ASP A 250 29.91 3.82 1.64
CA ASP A 250 31.11 3.04 1.95
C ASP A 250 31.08 1.63 1.33
N GLY A 251 30.24 1.40 0.32
CA GLY A 251 30.16 0.12 -0.40
C GLY A 251 29.27 -0.91 0.29
N GLY A 252 28.35 -0.45 1.14
CA GLY A 252 27.46 -1.29 1.94
C GLY A 252 28.10 -1.84 3.21
N ILE A 253 29.29 -1.35 3.61
CA ILE A 253 29.85 -1.69 4.92
C ILE A 253 28.89 -1.20 6.01
N THR A 254 28.31 -0.01 5.81
CA THR A 254 27.21 0.51 6.61
C THR A 254 26.06 0.95 5.72
N TRP A 255 24.84 0.66 6.18
CA TRP A 255 23.59 1.13 5.61
C TRP A 255 22.88 2.01 6.64
N GLU A 256 22.40 3.17 6.22
CA GLU A 256 21.62 4.09 7.06
C GLU A 256 20.23 4.28 6.46
N PRO A 257 19.15 4.05 7.24
CA PRO A 257 17.80 4.38 6.82
C PRO A 257 17.59 5.90 6.82
N LEU A 258 16.94 6.41 5.78
CA LEU A 258 16.53 7.81 5.71
C LEU A 258 15.38 8.09 6.68
N ASP A 259 15.52 9.15 7.48
CA ASP A 259 14.52 9.62 8.44
C ASP A 259 14.46 11.17 8.43
N PRO A 260 13.29 11.81 8.22
CA PRO A 260 11.98 11.22 7.94
C PRO A 260 11.86 10.61 6.54
N ARG A 261 11.00 9.61 6.39
CA ARG A 261 10.66 9.00 5.09
C ARG A 261 9.86 9.99 4.24
N PRO A 262 10.13 10.12 2.92
CA PRO A 262 9.40 11.05 2.05
C PRO A 262 7.97 10.59 1.72
N VAL A 263 7.72 9.28 1.73
CA VAL A 263 6.44 8.64 1.46
C VAL A 263 6.27 7.41 2.37
N ALA A 264 5.05 6.89 2.47
CA ALA A 264 4.75 5.67 3.22
C ALA A 264 4.51 4.44 2.34
N SER A 265 4.40 4.62 1.01
CA SER A 265 4.19 3.53 0.04
C SER A 265 5.39 2.62 -0.09
N ARG A 266 5.17 1.34 -0.43
CA ARG A 266 6.24 0.42 -0.89
C ARG A 266 7.06 1.03 -2.03
N LEU A 267 8.38 1.04 -1.89
CA LEU A 267 9.32 1.42 -2.95
C LEU A 267 9.84 0.14 -3.63
N GLN A 268 9.78 0.12 -4.96
CA GLN A 268 9.89 -1.11 -5.76
C GLN A 268 11.11 -1.13 -6.68
N GLY A 269 11.48 0.02 -7.23
CA GLY A 269 12.59 0.13 -8.18
C GLY A 269 13.45 1.34 -7.89
N VAL A 270 14.76 1.20 -7.98
CA VAL A 270 15.73 2.30 -7.78
C VAL A 270 16.77 2.33 -8.88
N HIS A 271 17.09 3.53 -9.36
CA HIS A 271 18.12 3.73 -10.36
C HIS A 271 18.97 4.98 -10.07
N LEU A 272 20.29 4.80 -9.89
CA LEU A 272 21.25 5.88 -9.82
C LEU A 272 21.89 6.11 -11.20
N LEU A 273 21.82 7.35 -11.67
CA LEU A 273 22.54 7.82 -12.85
C LEU A 273 23.98 8.21 -12.51
N SER A 274 24.21 8.61 -11.27
CA SER A 274 25.50 8.99 -10.72
C SER A 274 25.46 8.89 -9.19
N PRO A 275 26.60 9.07 -8.49
CA PRO A 275 26.62 9.09 -7.03
C PRO A 275 25.72 10.17 -6.38
N THR A 276 25.24 11.15 -7.15
CA THR A 276 24.35 12.20 -6.65
C THR A 276 22.95 12.18 -7.24
N GLU A 277 22.74 11.50 -8.37
CA GLU A 277 21.49 11.57 -9.14
C GLU A 277 20.77 10.21 -9.06
N ALA A 278 19.61 10.18 -8.42
CA ALA A 278 18.86 8.94 -8.19
C ALA A 278 17.36 9.11 -8.41
N TRP A 279 16.75 8.07 -8.98
CA TRP A 279 15.32 7.94 -9.18
C TRP A 279 14.80 6.71 -8.47
N MET A 280 13.62 6.82 -7.89
CA MET A 280 12.96 5.71 -7.22
C MET A 280 11.48 5.70 -7.55
N VAL A 281 10.91 4.51 -7.70
CA VAL A 281 9.49 4.34 -7.98
C VAL A 281 8.88 3.28 -7.09
N GLY A 282 7.57 3.34 -6.91
CA GLY A 282 6.86 2.43 -6.01
C GLY A 282 5.38 2.29 -6.31
N ASN A 283 4.68 1.72 -5.34
CA ASN A 283 3.24 1.61 -5.37
C ASN A 283 2.58 2.99 -5.46
N ASP A 284 1.33 3.01 -5.93
CA ASP A 284 0.45 4.19 -5.89
C ASP A 284 1.02 5.36 -6.70
N ALA A 285 1.65 5.01 -7.82
CA ALA A 285 2.29 5.88 -8.78
C ALA A 285 3.35 6.81 -8.16
N THR A 286 4.05 6.28 -7.15
CA THR A 286 5.12 6.98 -6.46
C THR A 286 6.33 7.13 -7.37
N ILE A 287 6.80 8.37 -7.51
CA ILE A 287 8.06 8.74 -8.18
C ILE A 287 8.80 9.70 -7.25
N LEU A 288 10.03 9.32 -6.90
CA LEU A 288 10.96 10.12 -6.11
C LEU A 288 12.20 10.43 -6.93
N HIS A 289 12.75 11.63 -6.71
CA HIS A 289 13.98 12.09 -7.34
C HIS A 289 14.93 12.69 -6.31
N SER A 290 16.22 12.38 -6.41
CA SER A 290 17.26 12.94 -5.56
C SER A 290 18.42 13.44 -6.41
N THR A 291 18.96 14.61 -6.05
CA THR A 291 20.13 15.24 -6.67
C THR A 291 21.32 15.36 -5.71
N ASP A 292 21.25 14.75 -4.52
CA ASP A 292 22.29 14.75 -3.49
C ASP A 292 22.69 13.33 -3.05
N GLY A 293 22.39 12.32 -3.86
CA GLY A 293 22.80 10.94 -3.62
C GLY A 293 21.94 10.22 -2.59
N GLY A 294 20.68 10.65 -2.45
CA GLY A 294 19.69 10.05 -1.56
C GLY A 294 19.67 10.62 -0.15
N ASP A 295 20.36 11.74 0.11
CA ASP A 295 20.28 12.45 1.39
C ASP A 295 18.92 13.17 1.53
N THR A 296 18.39 13.71 0.43
CA THR A 296 17.02 14.24 0.33
C THR A 296 16.33 13.78 -0.95
N TRP A 297 14.99 13.76 -0.92
CA TRP A 297 14.16 13.31 -2.03
C TRP A 297 13.00 14.28 -2.29
N ASP A 298 12.86 14.69 -3.54
CA ASP A 298 11.67 15.33 -4.05
C ASP A 298 10.62 14.27 -4.40
N VAL A 299 9.40 14.43 -3.86
CA VAL A 299 8.24 13.62 -4.26
C VAL A 299 7.67 14.22 -5.54
N VAL A 300 8.03 13.63 -6.68
CA VAL A 300 7.57 14.05 -8.02
C VAL A 300 6.12 13.64 -8.23
N SER A 301 5.74 12.46 -7.74
CA SER A 301 4.38 11.94 -7.77
C SER A 301 4.16 11.00 -6.61
N SER A 302 2.97 11.01 -6.03
CA SER A 302 2.52 10.01 -5.06
C SER A 302 1.00 10.01 -5.01
N SER A 303 0.41 8.86 -4.67
CA SER A 303 -0.95 8.82 -4.15
C SER A 303 -1.05 7.89 -2.95
N SER A 304 -2.15 7.99 -2.21
CA SER A 304 -2.46 7.21 -1.03
C SER A 304 -3.88 6.67 -1.13
N HIS A 305 -4.10 5.43 -0.75
CA HIS A 305 -5.45 4.87 -0.72
C HIS A 305 -6.11 5.19 0.62
N LEU A 306 -6.88 6.29 0.68
CA LEU A 306 -7.51 6.74 1.92
C LEU A 306 -8.71 5.84 2.27
N ARG A 307 -8.91 5.62 3.57
CA ARG A 307 -9.90 4.70 4.13
C ARG A 307 -10.79 5.33 5.18
N SER A 308 -10.27 6.26 5.99
CA SER A 308 -11.09 7.01 6.93
C SER A 308 -10.61 8.46 7.09
N VAL A 309 -11.55 9.37 7.36
CA VAL A 309 -11.31 10.80 7.55
C VAL A 309 -12.01 11.32 8.80
N TYR A 310 -11.34 12.18 9.53
CA TYR A 310 -11.86 12.80 10.74
C TYR A 310 -11.53 14.29 10.76
N PHE A 311 -12.51 15.12 11.11
CA PHE A 311 -12.32 16.54 11.39
C PHE A 311 -12.61 16.82 12.87
N HIS A 312 -11.65 17.42 13.57
CA HIS A 312 -11.85 17.91 14.93
C HIS A 312 -12.68 19.19 14.93
N ASP A 313 -12.36 20.08 13.99
CA ASP A 313 -13.10 21.31 13.72
C ASP A 313 -13.15 21.60 12.21
N ASP A 314 -13.68 22.75 11.80
CA ASP A 314 -13.80 23.14 10.39
C ASP A 314 -12.45 23.32 9.65
N LYS A 315 -11.33 23.28 10.36
CA LYS A 315 -9.98 23.50 9.82
C LYS A 315 -9.05 22.32 10.05
N LEU A 316 -9.10 21.72 11.23
CA LEU A 316 -8.20 20.69 11.69
C LEU A 316 -8.77 19.30 11.44
N GLY A 317 -8.05 18.48 10.67
CA GLY A 317 -8.49 17.15 10.32
C GLY A 317 -7.36 16.22 9.89
N TRP A 318 -7.68 14.92 9.86
CA TRP A 318 -6.77 13.84 9.49
C TRP A 318 -7.47 12.86 8.55
N ALA A 319 -6.72 12.30 7.61
CA ALA A 319 -7.16 11.21 6.77
C ALA A 319 -6.12 10.09 6.82
N VAL A 320 -6.57 8.84 6.93
CA VAL A 320 -5.70 7.68 7.04
C VAL A 320 -5.99 6.65 5.97
N GLY A 321 -5.02 5.82 5.64
CA GLY A 321 -5.17 4.86 4.55
C GLY A 321 -4.13 3.74 4.51
N LEU A 322 -4.08 3.06 3.37
CA LEU A 322 -3.17 1.94 3.14
C LEU A 322 -1.70 2.38 3.17
N SER A 323 -0.80 1.41 3.36
CA SER A 323 0.64 1.65 3.54
C SER A 323 0.95 2.65 4.65
N GLY A 324 0.16 2.64 5.73
CA GLY A 324 0.34 3.52 6.88
C GLY A 324 0.16 5.00 6.57
N SER A 325 -0.53 5.36 5.49
CA SER A 325 -0.69 6.77 5.09
C SER A 325 -1.46 7.54 6.16
N VAL A 326 -0.89 8.64 6.67
CA VAL A 326 -1.57 9.63 7.52
C VAL A 326 -1.37 10.99 6.90
N LEU A 327 -2.47 11.67 6.59
CA LEU A 327 -2.50 13.03 6.09
C LEU A 327 -3.16 13.94 7.12
N HIS A 328 -2.67 15.16 7.27
CA HIS A 328 -3.18 16.16 8.18
C HIS A 328 -3.43 17.49 7.46
N THR A 329 -4.55 18.12 7.78
CA THR A 329 -4.94 19.46 7.33
C THR A 329 -5.12 20.40 8.53
N ASN A 330 -4.78 21.68 8.34
CA ASN A 330 -5.11 22.76 9.28
C ASN A 330 -5.82 23.96 8.61
N ASP A 331 -6.29 23.78 7.38
CA ASP A 331 -6.98 24.79 6.59
C ASP A 331 -8.33 24.29 6.03
N GLY A 332 -8.87 23.24 6.62
CA GLY A 332 -10.19 22.70 6.29
C GLY A 332 -10.18 21.77 5.09
N GLY A 333 -9.03 21.20 4.72
CA GLY A 333 -8.88 20.24 3.63
C GLY A 333 -8.48 20.88 2.30
N GLU A 334 -8.15 22.17 2.30
CA GLU A 334 -7.59 22.85 1.12
C GLU A 334 -6.14 22.39 0.85
N THR A 335 -5.38 22.07 1.89
CA THR A 335 -4.08 21.40 1.77
C THR A 335 -3.91 20.26 2.80
N TRP A 336 -3.29 19.18 2.35
CA TRP A 336 -2.98 18.00 3.16
C TRP A 336 -1.47 17.75 3.21
N LYS A 337 -0.96 17.42 4.39
CA LYS A 337 0.46 17.13 4.62
C LYS A 337 0.63 15.74 5.22
N PRO A 338 1.60 14.94 4.73
CA PRO A 338 1.86 13.63 5.30
C PRO A 338 2.42 13.74 6.73
N GLN A 339 2.05 12.78 7.57
CA GLN A 339 2.59 12.52 8.90
C GLN A 339 3.03 11.05 8.98
N LEU A 340 4.05 10.77 9.81
CA LEU A 340 4.56 9.41 9.99
C LEU A 340 3.65 8.64 10.95
N SER A 341 3.00 7.58 10.47
CA SER A 341 2.22 6.66 11.31
C SER A 341 3.05 5.70 12.16
N GLY A 342 4.37 5.72 11.98
CA GLY A 342 5.27 4.73 12.55
C GLY A 342 5.14 3.39 11.85
N ASN A 343 4.99 2.33 12.64
CA ASN A 343 5.11 0.94 12.20
C ASN A 343 3.76 0.29 11.83
N VAL A 344 2.86 1.03 11.16
CA VAL A 344 1.50 0.57 10.86
C VAL A 344 1.29 0.30 9.37
N PHE A 345 0.69 -0.85 9.05
CA PHE A 345 0.59 -1.41 7.69
C PHE A 345 -0.56 -0.79 6.88
N GLU A 346 -1.78 -1.04 7.31
CA GLU A 346 -2.99 -0.53 6.66
C GLU A 346 -3.84 0.12 7.74
N LEU A 347 -4.21 1.38 7.53
CA LEU A 347 -5.05 2.14 8.44
C LEU A 347 -6.47 2.17 7.88
N PHE A 348 -7.44 1.90 8.75
CA PHE A 348 -8.85 1.80 8.37
C PHE A 348 -9.75 2.75 9.15
N GLY A 349 -9.34 3.21 10.34
CA GLY A 349 -10.11 4.17 11.13
C GLY A 349 -9.22 5.17 11.85
N VAL A 350 -9.71 6.41 11.99
CA VAL A 350 -9.04 7.49 12.73
C VAL A 350 -10.06 8.27 13.55
N GLY A 351 -9.65 8.73 14.74
CA GLY A 351 -10.50 9.56 15.58
C GLY A 351 -9.71 10.20 16.71
N PHE A 352 -10.15 11.39 17.12
CA PHE A 352 -9.46 12.18 18.14
C PHE A 352 -10.34 12.49 19.34
N VAL A 353 -9.70 12.50 20.51
CA VAL A 353 -10.27 12.97 21.78
C VAL A 353 -10.25 14.50 21.81
N ASP A 354 -9.13 15.08 21.38
CA ASP A 354 -8.87 16.52 21.27
C ASP A 354 -7.83 16.79 20.16
N GLU A 355 -7.42 18.05 19.97
CA GLU A 355 -6.46 18.44 18.93
C GLU A 355 -5.09 17.75 19.00
N ASN A 356 -4.72 17.21 20.17
CA ASN A 356 -3.42 16.58 20.41
C ASN A 356 -3.55 15.06 20.56
N LYS A 357 -4.60 14.59 21.23
CA LYS A 357 -4.78 13.19 21.57
C LYS A 357 -5.72 12.48 20.59
N GLY A 358 -5.20 11.47 19.92
CA GLY A 358 -5.97 10.69 18.95
C GLY A 358 -5.51 9.24 18.80
N TYR A 359 -6.30 8.49 18.06
CA TYR A 359 -6.14 7.07 17.83
C TYR A 359 -6.30 6.74 16.34
N ILE A 360 -5.56 5.72 15.90
CA ILE A 360 -5.72 5.09 14.59
C ILE A 360 -5.80 3.58 14.77
N VAL A 361 -6.64 2.96 13.94
CA VAL A 361 -6.84 1.51 13.92
C VAL A 361 -6.55 0.94 12.55
N GLY A 362 -6.07 -0.30 12.50
CA GLY A 362 -5.59 -0.91 11.27
C GLY A 362 -5.45 -2.43 11.30
N SER A 363 -4.81 -2.97 10.26
CA SER A 363 -4.48 -4.40 10.18
C SER A 363 -3.46 -4.84 11.23
N ASN A 364 -3.33 -6.16 11.45
CA ASN A 364 -2.39 -6.75 12.42
C ASN A 364 -2.53 -6.21 13.84
N ALA A 365 -3.77 -5.93 14.27
CA ALA A 365 -4.07 -5.30 15.56
C ALA A 365 -3.39 -3.95 15.80
N ALA A 366 -3.15 -3.21 14.72
CA ALA A 366 -2.71 -1.84 14.86
C ALA A 366 -3.76 -1.04 15.62
N LEU A 367 -3.37 -0.59 16.80
CA LEU A 367 -4.02 0.44 17.58
C LEU A 367 -2.89 1.35 18.03
N ALA A 368 -2.79 2.53 17.43
CA ALA A 368 -1.76 3.51 17.78
C ALA A 368 -2.37 4.77 18.36
N GLU A 369 -1.64 5.40 19.27
CA GLU A 369 -1.98 6.63 19.97
C GLU A 369 -1.03 7.74 19.56
N THR A 370 -1.56 8.94 19.39
CA THR A 370 -0.79 10.18 19.36
C THR A 370 -1.15 11.05 20.56
N LEU A 371 -0.19 11.81 21.06
CA LEU A 371 -0.37 12.85 22.08
C LEU A 371 0.06 14.24 21.59
N ASP A 372 0.39 14.38 20.30
CA ASP A 372 0.96 15.59 19.73
C ASP A 372 0.33 16.02 18.38
N GLY A 373 -0.89 15.55 18.12
CA GLY A 373 -1.66 15.89 16.92
C GLY A 373 -1.24 15.09 15.70
N GLY A 374 -0.78 13.86 15.90
CA GLY A 374 -0.39 12.92 14.86
C GLY A 374 1.02 13.11 14.33
N LYS A 375 1.88 13.91 14.99
CA LYS A 375 3.29 14.04 14.55
C LYS A 375 4.08 12.78 14.90
N THR A 376 3.77 12.15 16.03
CA THR A 376 4.20 10.79 16.35
C THR A 376 3.02 9.91 16.71
N TRP A 377 3.16 8.62 16.38
CA TRP A 377 2.18 7.57 16.67
C TRP A 377 2.88 6.39 17.34
N HIS A 378 2.33 5.93 18.46
CA HIS A 378 2.91 4.88 19.29
C HIS A 378 1.89 3.74 19.48
N GLY A 379 2.34 2.49 19.34
CA GLY A 379 1.47 1.33 19.52
C GLY A 379 0.94 1.23 20.96
N VAL A 380 -0.39 1.17 21.12
CA VAL A 380 -1.04 1.01 22.44
C VAL A 380 -0.77 -0.38 23.03
N SER A 381 -0.43 -1.35 22.18
CA SER A 381 -0.12 -2.73 22.55
C SER A 381 1.30 -2.97 23.06
N ASP A 382 2.19 -1.97 23.03
CA ASP A 382 3.58 -2.12 23.47
C ASP A 382 3.78 -1.67 24.94
N PRO A 383 3.92 -2.60 25.91
CA PRO A 383 4.17 -2.26 27.29
C PRO A 383 5.64 -1.85 27.48
N GLY A 384 6.00 -0.63 27.10
CA GLY A 384 7.38 -0.17 27.26
C GLY A 384 7.72 1.25 26.82
N ASP A 385 6.85 1.98 26.12
CA ASP A 385 7.26 3.24 25.49
C ASP A 385 7.34 4.44 26.47
N GLU A 386 8.34 5.31 26.25
CA GLU A 386 8.73 6.42 27.13
C GLU A 386 7.66 7.53 27.15
N GLY A 387 6.66 7.36 28.01
CA GLY A 387 5.62 8.38 28.25
C GLY A 387 4.24 7.80 28.57
N HIS A 388 4.02 6.52 28.29
CA HIS A 388 2.67 5.91 28.27
C HIS A 388 2.47 4.80 29.31
N GLY A 389 3.49 4.52 30.14
CA GLY A 389 3.43 3.58 31.28
C GLY A 389 3.59 2.10 30.90
N THR A 390 3.91 1.26 31.89
CA THR A 390 4.19 -0.18 31.69
C THR A 390 2.96 -1.08 31.89
N ALA A 391 1.75 -0.52 31.93
CA ALA A 391 0.52 -1.26 32.21
C ALA A 391 -0.04 -1.92 30.96
N GLN A 392 -0.68 -3.09 31.09
CA GLN A 392 -1.46 -3.67 29.99
C GLN A 392 -2.66 -2.78 29.66
N ARG A 393 -2.56 -2.03 28.56
CA ARG A 393 -3.58 -1.10 28.10
C ARG A 393 -4.70 -1.79 27.34
N ILE A 394 -4.47 -2.96 26.75
CA ILE A 394 -5.49 -3.77 26.07
C ILE A 394 -5.80 -5.00 26.93
N GLN A 395 -7.07 -5.18 27.27
CA GLN A 395 -7.56 -6.25 28.16
C GLN A 395 -8.69 -7.02 27.47
N PHE A 396 -8.66 -8.36 27.52
CA PHE A 396 -9.74 -9.22 27.03
C PHE A 396 -10.26 -10.08 28.19
N GLU A 397 -11.57 -10.18 28.34
CA GLU A 397 -12.19 -11.04 29.36
C GLU A 397 -12.41 -12.46 28.83
N GLY A 398 -11.41 -13.36 28.83
CA GLY A 398 -11.67 -14.75 28.40
C GLY A 398 -10.47 -15.60 27.97
N ILE A 399 -10.76 -16.62 27.14
CA ILE A 399 -9.78 -17.61 26.63
C ILE A 399 -8.92 -17.01 25.50
N MET A 400 -9.33 -15.88 24.93
CA MET A 400 -8.59 -15.19 23.89
C MET A 400 -7.55 -14.26 24.51
N SER A 401 -6.26 -14.55 24.26
CA SER A 401 -5.17 -13.65 24.63
C SER A 401 -4.98 -12.55 23.59
N TRP A 402 -4.46 -11.39 23.99
CA TRP A 402 -4.14 -10.26 23.10
C TRP A 402 -3.27 -10.62 21.88
N ARG A 403 -2.48 -11.71 21.95
CA ARG A 403 -1.64 -12.21 20.84
C ARG A 403 -2.43 -12.72 19.64
N SER A 404 -3.75 -12.83 19.78
CA SER A 404 -4.67 -13.21 18.71
C SER A 404 -5.28 -12.00 18.02
N ALA A 405 -4.76 -10.79 18.23
CA ALA A 405 -5.44 -9.57 17.77
C ALA A 405 -5.44 -9.47 16.23
N MET A 406 -6.67 -9.40 15.71
CA MET A 406 -7.05 -9.38 14.30
C MET A 406 -7.40 -7.93 13.93
N GLY A 407 -7.32 -7.56 12.65
CA GLY A 407 -7.42 -6.17 12.18
C GLY A 407 -8.71 -5.45 12.62
N SER A 408 -8.63 -4.13 12.81
CA SER A 408 -9.78 -3.27 13.12
C SER A 408 -10.10 -2.38 11.93
N TYR A 409 -11.37 -2.38 11.51
CA TYR A 409 -11.84 -1.75 10.27
C TYR A 409 -12.58 -0.42 10.49
N GLY A 410 -13.19 -0.21 11.66
CA GLY A 410 -13.94 1.00 11.96
C GLY A 410 -13.71 1.49 13.38
N MET A 411 -13.87 2.79 13.59
CA MET A 411 -13.78 3.42 14.90
C MET A 411 -14.78 4.57 15.04
N SER A 412 -15.40 4.70 16.21
CA SER A 412 -16.35 5.76 16.53
C SER A 412 -16.11 6.31 17.93
N PHE A 413 -16.14 7.63 18.06
CA PHE A 413 -16.20 8.32 19.35
C PHE A 413 -17.64 8.72 19.63
N GLY A 414 -18.21 8.24 20.73
CA GLY A 414 -19.51 8.70 21.22
C GLY A 414 -19.38 9.89 22.17
N THR A 415 -18.26 9.98 22.87
CA THR A 415 -17.84 11.12 23.70
C THR A 415 -16.31 11.21 23.72
N PRO A 416 -15.69 12.30 24.21
CA PRO A 416 -14.23 12.37 24.33
C PRO A 416 -13.61 11.27 25.23
N THR A 417 -14.40 10.63 26.11
CA THR A 417 -13.90 9.55 26.96
C THR A 417 -14.35 8.16 26.52
N HIS A 418 -15.31 8.07 25.59
CA HIS A 418 -15.87 6.80 25.12
C HIS A 418 -15.68 6.61 23.62
N ALA A 419 -14.94 5.57 23.25
CA ALA A 419 -14.70 5.20 21.87
C ALA A 419 -14.74 3.69 21.67
N TRP A 420 -15.18 3.27 20.48
CA TRP A 420 -15.29 1.88 20.08
C TRP A 420 -14.52 1.64 18.80
N ALA A 421 -13.86 0.49 18.72
CA ALA A 421 -13.23 -0.01 17.51
C ALA A 421 -13.78 -1.40 17.18
N VAL A 422 -14.08 -1.63 15.91
CA VAL A 422 -14.65 -2.90 15.43
C VAL A 422 -13.80 -3.51 14.33
N GLY A 423 -13.87 -4.82 14.17
CA GLY A 423 -13.04 -5.47 13.15
C GLY A 423 -13.25 -6.94 12.93
N GLU A 424 -12.16 -7.59 12.56
CA GLU A 424 -12.11 -8.99 12.17
C GLU A 424 -12.69 -9.91 13.25
N THR A 425 -13.38 -10.96 12.81
CA THR A 425 -13.97 -12.01 13.67
C THR A 425 -15.00 -11.53 14.69
N GLY A 426 -15.62 -10.36 14.45
CA GLY A 426 -16.71 -9.85 15.27
C GLY A 426 -16.23 -9.09 16.50
N ARG A 427 -14.97 -8.64 16.50
CA ARG A 427 -14.38 -8.00 17.67
C ARG A 427 -14.88 -6.58 17.84
N VAL A 428 -15.11 -6.24 19.11
CA VAL A 428 -15.40 -4.88 19.57
C VAL A 428 -14.46 -4.57 20.73
N MET A 429 -13.74 -3.46 20.63
CA MET A 429 -12.98 -2.87 21.73
C MET A 429 -13.65 -1.58 22.16
N HIS A 430 -13.65 -1.30 23.45
CA HIS A 430 -14.25 -0.12 24.02
C HIS A 430 -13.30 0.50 25.05
N THR A 431 -13.17 1.81 25.03
CA THR A 431 -12.53 2.59 26.10
C THR A 431 -13.54 3.50 26.79
N THR A 432 -13.39 3.69 28.09
CA THR A 432 -14.20 4.62 28.92
C THR A 432 -13.35 5.71 29.58
N ASP A 433 -12.04 5.70 29.32
CA ASP A 433 -11.03 6.54 29.97
C ASP A 433 -10.20 7.32 28.93
N ALA A 434 -10.83 7.67 27.81
CA ALA A 434 -10.19 8.35 26.68
C ALA A 434 -8.97 7.58 26.14
N GLY A 435 -9.09 6.24 26.05
CA GLY A 435 -8.12 5.33 25.46
C GLY A 435 -6.90 5.02 26.31
N GLN A 436 -6.90 5.35 27.62
CA GLN A 436 -5.85 4.87 28.53
C GLN A 436 -5.89 3.34 28.63
N THR A 437 -7.08 2.77 28.72
CA THR A 437 -7.35 1.34 28.62
C THR A 437 -8.43 1.04 27.58
N TRP A 438 -8.26 -0.09 26.90
CA TRP A 438 -9.18 -0.66 25.92
C TRP A 438 -9.57 -2.05 26.38
N ILE A 439 -10.87 -2.26 26.52
CA ILE A 439 -11.46 -3.51 26.98
C ILE A 439 -12.13 -4.16 25.76
N GLY A 440 -11.67 -5.36 25.41
CA GLY A 440 -12.32 -6.22 24.44
C GLY A 440 -13.63 -6.76 25.03
N GLN A 441 -14.72 -6.51 24.32
CA GLN A 441 -16.01 -7.09 24.62
C GLN A 441 -16.11 -8.41 23.86
N ASP A 442 -15.97 -9.54 24.57
CA ASP A 442 -16.15 -10.86 23.99
C ASP A 442 -17.63 -10.99 23.57
N MET A 443 -17.89 -10.71 22.29
CA MET A 443 -19.20 -11.00 21.70
C MET A 443 -19.32 -12.51 21.57
N ASP A 444 -20.38 -13.09 22.14
CA ASP A 444 -20.65 -14.53 22.08
C ASP A 444 -20.58 -14.99 20.60
N PRO A 445 -19.68 -15.93 20.24
CA PRO A 445 -19.55 -16.43 18.87
C PRO A 445 -20.82 -17.09 18.32
N MET A 446 -21.87 -17.30 19.15
CA MET A 446 -23.19 -17.78 18.76
C MET A 446 -24.21 -16.68 18.40
N MET A 447 -23.88 -15.39 18.52
CA MET A 447 -24.77 -14.23 18.28
C MET A 447 -25.28 -14.07 16.84
N THR A 448 -24.57 -14.58 15.85
CA THR A 448 -24.91 -14.47 14.42
C THR A 448 -25.56 -15.73 13.86
N GLY A 449 -25.61 -16.84 14.62
CA GLY A 449 -25.94 -18.16 14.07
C GLY A 449 -24.93 -18.70 13.03
N ALA A 450 -23.88 -17.93 12.71
CA ALA A 450 -22.78 -18.26 11.80
C ALA A 450 -21.53 -17.48 12.26
N GLY A 451 -20.60 -18.15 12.95
CA GLY A 451 -19.53 -17.50 13.75
C GLY A 451 -18.60 -16.52 13.02
N PHE A 452 -17.77 -15.80 13.78
CA PHE A 452 -16.62 -14.99 13.33
C PHE A 452 -16.82 -14.07 12.10
N ASN A 453 -17.97 -13.42 11.93
CA ASN A 453 -18.19 -12.41 10.89
C ASN A 453 -17.35 -11.15 11.15
N ASN A 454 -16.74 -10.55 10.13
CA ASN A 454 -16.05 -9.27 10.30
C ASN A 454 -17.06 -8.12 10.46
N LEU A 455 -16.70 -7.12 11.26
CA LEU A 455 -17.45 -5.88 11.43
C LEU A 455 -16.70 -4.73 10.76
N TYR A 456 -17.41 -3.89 10.01
CA TYR A 456 -16.81 -2.80 9.22
C TYR A 456 -17.27 -1.44 9.74
N GLY A 457 -18.58 -1.20 9.80
CA GLY A 457 -19.16 0.06 10.26
C GLY A 457 -19.47 0.07 11.75
N VAL A 458 -19.19 1.19 12.41
CA VAL A 458 -19.54 1.44 13.81
C VAL A 458 -19.94 2.90 13.97
N HIS A 459 -21.04 3.14 14.68
CA HIS A 459 -21.50 4.49 14.97
C HIS A 459 -22.16 4.58 16.34
N PHE A 460 -21.61 5.43 17.21
CA PHE A 460 -22.14 5.74 18.52
C PHE A 460 -22.59 7.19 18.59
N ILE A 461 -23.85 7.39 18.98
CA ILE A 461 -24.43 8.73 19.15
C ILE A 461 -24.15 9.33 20.53
N ASN A 462 -23.77 8.49 21.51
CA ASN A 462 -23.38 8.84 22.88
C ASN A 462 -22.66 7.67 23.56
N GLU A 463 -22.44 7.75 24.88
CA GLU A 463 -21.75 6.74 25.69
C GLU A 463 -22.49 5.38 25.80
N SER A 464 -23.78 5.33 25.49
CA SER A 464 -24.64 4.16 25.74
C SER A 464 -25.20 3.55 24.45
N ILE A 465 -25.50 4.36 23.44
CA ILE A 465 -26.28 3.94 22.28
C ILE A 465 -25.39 3.93 21.05
N GLY A 466 -25.31 2.76 20.41
CA GLY A 466 -24.51 2.58 19.21
C GLY A 466 -24.96 1.41 18.35
N TRP A 467 -24.42 1.41 17.13
CA TRP A 467 -24.71 0.44 16.09
C TRP A 467 -23.43 -0.06 15.47
N ILE A 468 -23.44 -1.33 15.05
CA ILE A 468 -22.35 -1.98 14.33
C ILE A 468 -22.91 -2.81 13.19
N VAL A 469 -22.18 -2.89 12.08
CA VAL A 469 -22.57 -3.63 10.88
C VAL A 469 -21.40 -4.43 10.29
N GLY A 470 -21.70 -5.48 9.53
CA GLY A 470 -20.64 -6.37 9.03
C GLY A 470 -21.04 -7.39 7.97
N ASP A 471 -20.21 -8.43 7.86
CA ASP A 471 -20.42 -9.58 6.98
C ASP A 471 -21.77 -10.26 7.23
N ALA A 472 -22.26 -10.97 6.21
CA ALA A 472 -23.51 -11.74 6.25
C ALA A 472 -24.76 -10.92 6.66
N GLY A 473 -24.74 -9.60 6.44
CA GLY A 473 -25.84 -8.72 6.83
C GLY A 473 -25.93 -8.51 8.34
N THR A 474 -24.81 -8.63 9.06
CA THR A 474 -24.79 -8.43 10.51
C THR A 474 -25.19 -6.99 10.83
N ILE A 475 -26.24 -6.85 11.64
CA ILE A 475 -26.67 -5.57 12.23
C ILE A 475 -26.80 -5.80 13.72
N ALA A 476 -26.11 -5.00 14.53
CA ALA A 476 -26.31 -5.05 15.98
C ALA A 476 -26.38 -3.66 16.60
N LYS A 477 -27.18 -3.57 17.67
CA LYS A 477 -27.41 -2.34 18.45
C LYS A 477 -27.12 -2.58 19.92
N THR A 478 -26.54 -1.59 20.58
CA THR A 478 -26.41 -1.53 22.03
C THR A 478 -27.16 -0.33 22.61
N MET A 479 -27.58 -0.45 23.87
CA MET A 479 -28.18 0.60 24.68
C MET A 479 -27.44 0.81 26.01
N ASP A 480 -26.31 0.10 26.21
CA ASP A 480 -25.53 0.09 27.45
C ASP A 480 -24.01 0.16 27.18
N GLY A 481 -23.60 0.78 26.07
CA GLY A 481 -22.19 1.03 25.75
C GLY A 481 -21.44 -0.22 25.28
N GLY A 482 -22.18 -1.20 24.74
CA GLY A 482 -21.66 -2.45 24.19
C GLY A 482 -21.54 -3.58 25.22
N VAL A 483 -22.06 -3.40 26.43
CA VAL A 483 -22.13 -4.49 27.42
C VAL A 483 -23.06 -5.60 26.92
N THR A 484 -24.19 -5.21 26.31
CA THR A 484 -25.09 -6.11 25.60
C THR A 484 -25.41 -5.59 24.20
N TRP A 485 -25.65 -6.53 23.29
CA TRP A 485 -25.98 -6.25 21.89
C TRP A 485 -27.24 -7.02 21.50
N SER A 486 -28.13 -6.37 20.74
CA SER A 486 -29.24 -7.01 20.05
C SER A 486 -28.92 -7.08 18.56
N SER A 487 -28.88 -8.30 18.00
CA SER A 487 -28.44 -8.54 16.63
C SER A 487 -29.50 -9.21 15.75
N ILE A 488 -29.45 -8.90 14.46
CA ILE A 488 -30.15 -9.60 13.39
C ILE A 488 -29.21 -9.79 12.20
N LEU A 489 -29.54 -10.73 11.31
CA LEU A 489 -28.91 -10.86 10.00
C LEU A 489 -29.91 -10.48 8.91
N GLN A 490 -29.63 -9.40 8.19
CA GLN A 490 -30.47 -8.91 7.10
C GLN A 490 -29.62 -8.23 6.02
N GLY A 491 -29.88 -8.58 4.75
CA GLY A 491 -29.20 -7.98 3.61
C GLY A 491 -27.87 -8.66 3.22
N PRO A 492 -27.11 -8.06 2.29
CA PRO A 492 -25.78 -8.52 1.89
C PRO A 492 -24.73 -8.11 2.94
N LYS A 493 -23.44 -8.12 2.59
CA LYS A 493 -22.42 -7.49 3.43
C LYS A 493 -22.70 -5.99 3.57
N LEU A 494 -22.59 -5.50 4.80
CA LEU A 494 -22.88 -4.11 5.18
C LEU A 494 -21.57 -3.42 5.58
N ASN A 495 -21.36 -2.22 5.05
CA ASN A 495 -20.07 -1.53 5.14
C ASN A 495 -20.10 -0.40 6.16
N ASP A 496 -21.20 0.33 6.27
CA ASP A 496 -21.28 1.50 7.16
C ASP A 496 -22.69 1.74 7.71
N VAL A 497 -22.76 2.38 8.87
CA VAL A 497 -24.00 2.69 9.59
C VAL A 497 -23.95 4.11 10.15
N TYR A 498 -25.08 4.81 10.05
CA TYR A 498 -25.21 6.15 10.60
C TYR A 498 -26.53 6.30 11.34
N ALA A 499 -26.49 6.82 12.57
CA ALA A 499 -27.68 7.03 13.39
C ALA A 499 -27.76 8.49 13.85
N ILE A 500 -28.95 9.07 13.79
CA ILE A 500 -29.17 10.45 14.29
C ILE A 500 -29.79 10.45 15.69
N ASN A 501 -30.39 9.33 16.10
CA ASN A 501 -30.96 9.12 17.43
C ASN A 501 -31.15 7.62 17.68
N GLU A 502 -31.74 7.25 18.82
CA GLU A 502 -31.92 5.86 19.22
C GLU A 502 -32.96 5.09 18.37
N GLN A 503 -33.84 5.78 17.64
CA GLN A 503 -34.86 5.18 16.78
C GLN A 503 -34.47 5.16 15.30
N THR A 504 -33.71 6.14 14.82
CA THR A 504 -33.50 6.38 13.40
C THR A 504 -32.05 6.17 13.00
N ALA A 505 -31.84 5.22 12.07
CA ALA A 505 -30.53 4.91 11.50
C ALA A 505 -30.65 4.42 10.06
N TRP A 506 -29.56 4.56 9.32
CA TRP A 506 -29.37 4.06 7.96
C TRP A 506 -28.10 3.24 7.86
N ILE A 507 -28.10 2.27 6.96
CA ILE A 507 -26.97 1.38 6.69
C ILE A 507 -26.72 1.33 5.18
N ALA A 508 -25.46 1.35 4.78
CA ALA A 508 -25.02 1.10 3.41
C ALA A 508 -24.22 -0.21 3.29
N GLY A 509 -24.24 -0.84 2.12
CA GLY A 509 -23.52 -2.09 1.88
C GLY A 509 -23.30 -2.44 0.41
N GLU A 510 -22.94 -3.69 0.16
CA GLU A 510 -22.65 -4.22 -1.18
C GLU A 510 -23.90 -4.26 -2.07
N GLN A 511 -23.70 -4.30 -3.39
CA GLN A 511 -24.76 -4.44 -4.39
C GLN A 511 -25.83 -3.34 -4.31
N GLY A 512 -25.44 -2.11 -3.98
CA GLY A 512 -26.34 -0.96 -3.83
C GLY A 512 -27.24 -1.03 -2.58
N ALA A 513 -26.93 -1.86 -1.58
CA ALA A 513 -27.79 -1.96 -0.40
C ALA A 513 -27.81 -0.65 0.39
N ILE A 514 -29.02 -0.10 0.60
CA ILE A 514 -29.32 0.87 1.64
C ILE A 514 -30.53 0.37 2.43
N MET A 515 -30.43 0.35 3.75
CA MET A 515 -31.55 0.04 4.65
C MET A 515 -31.76 1.18 5.65
N ALA A 516 -33.00 1.41 6.04
CA ALA A 516 -33.37 2.40 7.04
C ALA A 516 -34.24 1.81 8.15
N THR A 517 -34.06 2.28 9.38
CA THR A 517 -34.93 1.99 10.51
C THR A 517 -35.46 3.29 11.12
N ALA A 518 -36.69 3.23 11.63
CA ALA A 518 -37.33 4.31 12.38
C ALA A 518 -37.91 3.84 13.73
N ASP A 519 -37.68 2.57 14.07
CA ASP A 519 -38.17 1.92 15.30
C ASP A 519 -37.02 1.36 16.15
N GLY A 520 -35.81 1.88 15.93
CA GLY A 520 -34.62 1.52 16.69
C GLY A 520 -34.12 0.12 16.39
N GLY A 521 -34.36 -0.38 15.16
CA GLY A 521 -33.80 -1.63 14.64
C GLY A 521 -34.69 -2.85 14.78
N ALA A 522 -35.94 -2.65 15.23
CA ALA A 522 -36.91 -3.73 15.27
C ALA A 522 -37.32 -4.12 13.84
N THR A 523 -37.37 -3.15 12.92
CA THR A 523 -37.54 -3.38 11.49
C THR A 523 -36.58 -2.53 10.66
N TRP A 524 -36.18 -3.09 9.51
CA TRP A 524 -35.35 -2.43 8.51
C TRP A 524 -36.04 -2.49 7.15
N VAL A 525 -36.12 -1.33 6.51
CA VAL A 525 -36.74 -1.15 5.19
C VAL A 525 -35.66 -0.94 4.15
N ASP A 526 -35.62 -1.82 3.15
CA ASP A 526 -34.74 -1.67 1.98
C ASP A 526 -35.15 -0.42 1.18
N GLN A 527 -34.18 0.45 0.91
CA GLN A 527 -34.38 1.64 0.09
C GLN A 527 -34.06 1.32 -1.37
N THR A 528 -34.82 1.91 -2.29
CA THR A 528 -34.54 1.77 -3.73
C THR A 528 -33.49 2.80 -4.14
N VAL A 529 -32.34 2.33 -4.64
CA VAL A 529 -31.24 3.17 -5.12
C VAL A 529 -31.02 3.01 -6.63
N PRO A 530 -30.47 4.03 -7.32
CA PRO A 530 -30.25 3.99 -8.77
C PRO A 530 -28.89 3.38 -9.18
N THR A 531 -28.37 2.42 -8.42
CA THR A 531 -27.05 1.80 -8.66
C THR A 531 -26.96 0.40 -8.06
N ASP A 532 -26.08 -0.44 -8.61
CA ASP A 532 -25.67 -1.73 -8.04
C ASP A 532 -24.22 -1.70 -7.51
N ALA A 533 -23.54 -0.54 -7.58
CA ALA A 533 -22.22 -0.36 -7.00
C ALA A 533 -22.24 -0.62 -5.49
N ASN A 534 -21.13 -1.13 -4.94
CA ASN A 534 -21.00 -1.25 -3.48
C ASN A 534 -20.95 0.15 -2.88
N LEU A 535 -21.71 0.36 -1.82
CA LEU A 535 -21.73 1.60 -1.05
C LEU A 535 -20.88 1.38 0.21
N ASN A 536 -19.86 2.20 0.37
CA ASN A 536 -18.83 2.04 1.39
C ASN A 536 -19.06 2.94 2.60
N ALA A 537 -19.75 4.07 2.43
CA ALA A 537 -20.01 5.04 3.49
C ALA A 537 -21.43 5.62 3.39
N ILE A 538 -22.02 5.98 4.54
CA ILE A 538 -23.32 6.63 4.63
C ILE A 538 -23.31 7.69 5.73
N LEU A 539 -23.88 8.86 5.44
CA LEU A 539 -23.92 9.96 6.40
C LEU A 539 -25.22 10.73 6.28
N PHE A 540 -25.83 11.07 7.41
CA PHE A 540 -27.03 11.90 7.47
C PHE A 540 -26.79 13.16 8.29
N ARG A 541 -27.14 14.31 7.72
CA ARG A 541 -27.12 15.60 8.43
C ARG A 541 -28.31 15.69 9.38
N ASP A 542 -29.46 15.21 8.95
CA ASP A 542 -30.69 15.16 9.74
C ASP A 542 -31.60 14.03 9.27
N ALA A 543 -32.86 14.02 9.72
CA ALA A 543 -33.82 12.98 9.39
C ALA A 543 -34.22 12.90 7.90
N ASN A 544 -33.92 13.94 7.12
CA ASN A 544 -34.31 14.07 5.73
C ASN A 544 -33.09 14.08 4.79
N GLU A 545 -32.02 14.77 5.18
CA GLU A 545 -30.88 15.01 4.30
C GLU A 545 -29.71 14.07 4.58
N GLY A 546 -29.28 13.31 3.55
CA GLY A 546 -28.18 12.35 3.67
C GLY A 546 -27.50 12.00 2.34
N TRP A 547 -26.32 11.38 2.47
CA TRP A 547 -25.45 10.96 1.37
C TRP A 547 -24.99 9.53 1.57
N ALA A 548 -24.74 8.84 0.46
CA ALA A 548 -24.01 7.57 0.44
C ALA A 548 -22.94 7.64 -0.65
N ALA A 549 -21.77 7.07 -0.38
CA ALA A 549 -20.64 7.05 -1.31
C ALA A 549 -20.10 5.63 -1.48
N GLY A 550 -19.49 5.33 -2.62
CA GLY A 550 -19.04 3.98 -2.92
C GLY A 550 -18.16 3.81 -4.15
N ASP A 551 -18.22 2.61 -4.73
CA ASP A 551 -17.35 2.19 -5.81
C ASP A 551 -17.50 3.01 -7.09
N GLY A 552 -16.40 3.17 -7.83
CA GLY A 552 -16.42 3.87 -9.12
C GLY A 552 -16.74 5.36 -9.02
N GLY A 553 -16.51 5.98 -7.86
CA GLY A 553 -16.87 7.37 -7.59
C GLY A 553 -18.36 7.59 -7.36
N THR A 554 -19.14 6.54 -7.07
CA THR A 554 -20.59 6.63 -6.87
C THR A 554 -20.93 7.53 -5.70
N ILE A 555 -21.86 8.47 -5.92
CA ILE A 555 -22.43 9.32 -4.88
C ILE A 555 -23.94 9.40 -5.05
N LEU A 556 -24.65 9.13 -3.97
CA LEU A 556 -26.10 9.23 -3.87
C LEU A 556 -26.46 10.31 -2.84
N TYR A 557 -27.55 11.01 -3.11
CA TYR A 557 -28.13 12.01 -2.22
C TYR A 557 -29.61 11.73 -1.98
N THR A 558 -30.08 11.98 -0.77
CA THR A 558 -31.49 12.01 -0.40
C THR A 558 -31.82 13.31 0.34
N SER A 559 -33.02 13.82 0.09
CA SER A 559 -33.60 14.97 0.80
C SER A 559 -34.90 14.63 1.54
N ASP A 560 -35.25 13.34 1.60
CA ASP A 560 -36.50 12.83 2.18
C ASP A 560 -36.29 11.59 3.08
N GLY A 561 -35.09 11.43 3.64
CA GLY A 561 -34.78 10.40 4.63
C GLY A 561 -34.53 9.02 4.02
N GLY A 562 -34.18 8.98 2.74
CA GLY A 562 -33.88 7.76 1.98
C GLY A 562 -35.05 7.21 1.17
N VAL A 563 -36.24 7.83 1.24
CA VAL A 563 -37.40 7.42 0.43
C VAL A 563 -37.08 7.52 -1.07
N THR A 564 -36.33 8.55 -1.46
CA THR A 564 -35.74 8.67 -2.79
C THR A 564 -34.25 8.95 -2.72
N TRP A 565 -33.49 8.29 -3.61
CA TRP A 565 -32.06 8.49 -3.79
C TRP A 565 -31.75 8.91 -5.21
N LEU A 566 -30.95 9.96 -5.35
CA LEU A 566 -30.54 10.53 -6.64
C LEU A 566 -29.01 10.44 -6.79
N MET A 567 -28.57 9.89 -7.91
CA MET A 567 -27.15 9.90 -8.28
C MET A 567 -26.68 11.34 -8.50
N GLN A 568 -25.54 11.68 -7.90
CA GLN A 568 -24.89 12.98 -8.06
C GLN A 568 -23.72 12.87 -9.04
N GLU A 569 -23.32 13.99 -9.62
CA GLU A 569 -22.07 14.07 -10.38
C GLU A 569 -20.87 13.92 -9.43
N SER A 570 -19.90 13.12 -9.85
CA SER A 570 -18.66 12.90 -9.13
C SER A 570 -17.48 13.38 -9.97
N PRO A 571 -16.52 14.14 -9.40
CA PRO A 571 -15.34 14.60 -10.12
C PRO A 571 -14.28 13.50 -10.31
N THR A 572 -14.55 12.28 -9.82
CA THR A 572 -13.62 11.15 -9.80
C THR A 572 -14.34 9.86 -10.13
N THR A 573 -13.58 8.87 -10.59
CA THR A 573 -14.04 7.48 -10.74
C THR A 573 -13.38 6.54 -9.73
N SER A 574 -12.58 7.08 -8.80
CA SER A 574 -11.96 6.30 -7.71
C SER A 574 -13.01 5.83 -6.72
N HIS A 575 -12.80 4.67 -6.10
CA HIS A 575 -13.65 4.20 -5.01
C HIS A 575 -13.60 5.19 -3.85
N LEU A 576 -14.77 5.58 -3.35
CA LEU A 576 -14.93 6.41 -2.17
C LEU A 576 -15.19 5.50 -0.97
N TRP A 577 -14.50 5.74 0.14
CA TRP A 577 -14.45 4.83 1.29
C TRP A 577 -15.04 5.41 2.58
N ASP A 578 -15.07 6.74 2.73
CA ASP A 578 -15.60 7.39 3.93
C ASP A 578 -16.26 8.73 3.59
N LEU A 579 -17.22 9.13 4.42
CA LEU A 579 -17.94 10.40 4.38
C LEU A 579 -17.91 11.05 5.76
N VAL A 580 -17.50 12.32 5.83
CA VAL A 580 -17.51 13.07 7.09
C VAL A 580 -18.13 14.44 6.92
N GLN A 581 -18.80 14.88 7.97
CA GLN A 581 -19.32 16.24 8.11
C GLN A 581 -18.47 17.04 9.09
N THR A 582 -18.01 18.21 8.66
CA THR A 582 -17.40 19.21 9.56
C THR A 582 -18.45 19.88 10.44
N PRO A 583 -18.09 20.49 11.59
CA PRO A 583 -19.06 21.18 12.46
C PRO A 583 -19.92 22.26 11.79
N SER A 584 -19.40 22.96 10.78
CA SER A 584 -20.13 23.95 9.98
C SER A 584 -21.11 23.32 8.99
N GLY A 585 -21.04 22.01 8.79
CA GLY A 585 -21.94 21.23 7.96
C GLY A 585 -21.38 20.83 6.59
N GLN A 586 -20.15 21.22 6.25
CA GLN A 586 -19.48 20.83 4.99
C GLN A 586 -19.24 19.32 4.95
N ILE A 587 -19.53 18.68 3.82
CA ILE A 587 -19.33 17.25 3.60
C ILE A 587 -18.04 17.01 2.82
N TRP A 588 -17.27 16.02 3.27
CA TRP A 588 -16.09 15.50 2.60
C TRP A 588 -16.26 14.02 2.31
N ALA A 589 -15.83 13.60 1.13
CA ALA A 589 -15.66 12.21 0.74
C ALA A 589 -14.18 11.94 0.48
N ILE A 590 -13.67 10.81 0.94
CA ILE A 590 -12.31 10.37 0.65
C ILE A 590 -12.27 9.03 -0.07
N GLY A 591 -11.19 8.75 -0.77
CA GLY A 591 -11.10 7.55 -1.60
C GLY A 591 -9.69 7.15 -2.02
N ASP A 592 -9.65 6.19 -2.94
CA ASP A 592 -8.41 5.70 -3.56
C ASP A 592 -7.68 6.81 -4.34
N SER A 593 -6.37 6.65 -4.56
CA SER A 593 -5.54 7.60 -5.31
C SER A 593 -5.55 9.04 -4.74
N THR A 594 -5.53 9.17 -3.41
CA THR A 594 -5.62 10.43 -2.64
C THR A 594 -6.88 11.23 -2.97
N THR A 595 -7.96 10.55 -3.36
CA THR A 595 -9.21 11.25 -3.67
C THR A 595 -9.74 11.90 -2.40
N ILE A 596 -9.88 13.23 -2.42
CA ILE A 596 -10.54 14.02 -1.37
C ILE A 596 -11.47 14.99 -2.08
N VAL A 597 -12.77 14.87 -1.86
CA VAL A 597 -13.79 15.63 -2.58
C VAL A 597 -14.72 16.33 -1.59
N ARG A 598 -15.02 17.59 -1.88
CA ARG A 598 -15.93 18.43 -1.10
C ARG A 598 -17.29 18.52 -1.78
N TYR A 599 -18.36 18.33 -1.00
CA TYR A 599 -19.77 18.44 -1.44
C TYR A 599 -20.54 19.50 -0.67
#